data_AF-K2PN58-F1
#
_entry.id   AF-K2PN58-F1
#
_cell.length_a   1.000
_cell.length_b   1.000
_cell.length_c   1.000
_cell.angle_alpha   90.00
_cell.angle_beta   90.00
_cell.angle_gamma   90.00
#
_symmetry.space_group_name_H-M   'P 1'
#
loop_
_entity.id
_entity.type
_entity.pdbx_description
1 polymer ?
#
loop_
_entity_poly.entity_id
_entity_poly.type
_entity_poly.pdbx_seq_one_letter_code
_entity_poly.pdbx_strand_id
1 'polypeptide(L)'
;MKGEQYKLPTDLILDIKSRLKTLSGQINGIVKMLDEGKDPEQINIQFRSIDKGIQKAHYLLLDEVYRKALAIGIVKAVDSCPGNCGNEDKIEYLKSEFPNLELSDLTNRLKEIQTIETRLKNYNEKKG
;
A
#
# COMPACT_ATOMS: atom_id res chain seq x y z
N MET A 1 -18.09 17.18 -2.34
CA MET A 1 -16.90 17.33 -1.48
C MET A 1 -15.80 16.46 -2.10
N LYS A 2 -14.72 17.05 -2.60
CA LYS A 2 -13.56 16.27 -3.07
C LYS A 2 -12.85 15.76 -1.81
N GLY A 3 -13.01 14.47 -1.49
CA GLY A 3 -12.33 13.87 -0.34
C GLY A 3 -10.82 14.07 -0.47
N GLU A 4 -10.16 14.48 0.61
CA GLU A 4 -8.70 14.52 0.65
C GLU A 4 -8.16 13.13 0.27
N GLN A 5 -7.43 13.08 -0.84
CA GLN A 5 -6.87 11.84 -1.33
C GLN A 5 -5.73 11.43 -0.39
N TYR A 6 -5.96 10.41 0.44
CA TYR A 6 -4.91 9.88 1.29
C TYR A 6 -3.71 9.48 0.45
N LYS A 7 -2.57 10.09 0.74
CA LYS A 7 -1.32 9.86 0.01
C LYS A 7 -0.45 8.98 0.88
N LEU A 8 -0.13 7.79 0.36
CA LEU A 8 0.89 6.93 0.96
C LEU A 8 2.19 7.72 1.14
N PRO A 9 2.94 7.49 2.24
CA PRO A 9 4.23 8.12 2.45
C PRO A 9 5.14 7.95 1.23
N THR A 10 5.75 9.05 0.79
CA THR A 10 6.48 9.06 -0.49
C THR A 10 7.70 8.16 -0.42
N ASP A 11 8.40 8.18 0.71
CA ASP A 11 9.51 7.29 1.04
C ASP A 11 9.14 5.80 0.89
N LEU A 12 7.96 5.38 1.34
CA LEU A 12 7.52 3.99 1.24
C LEU A 12 7.24 3.57 -0.22
N ILE A 13 6.74 4.46 -1.06
CA ILE A 13 6.36 4.11 -2.45
C ILE A 13 7.52 4.22 -3.46
N LEU A 14 8.63 4.86 -3.08
CA LEU A 14 9.76 5.09 -4.01
C LEU A 14 10.39 3.78 -4.48
N ASP A 15 10.63 2.83 -3.58
CA ASP A 15 11.24 1.54 -3.93
C ASP A 15 10.32 0.74 -4.88
N ILE A 16 9.03 0.67 -4.58
CA ILE A 16 8.03 0.00 -5.45
C ILE A 16 8.00 0.63 -6.83
N LYS A 17 8.00 1.96 -6.93
CA LYS A 17 8.05 2.66 -8.23
C LYS A 17 9.31 2.31 -9.02
N SER A 18 10.46 2.22 -8.37
CA SER A 18 11.74 1.85 -9.00
C SER A 18 11.69 0.42 -9.56
N ARG A 19 11.15 -0.52 -8.80
CA ARG A 19 10.96 -1.92 -9.24
C ARG A 19 10.03 -2.02 -10.43
N LEU A 20 8.89 -1.33 -10.39
CA LEU A 20 7.92 -1.32 -11.49
C LEU A 20 8.51 -0.73 -12.77
N LYS A 21 9.32 0.33 -12.67
CA LYS A 21 10.05 0.88 -13.84
C LYS A 21 11.02 -0.12 -14.44
N THR A 22 11.73 -0.88 -13.59
CA THR A 22 12.64 -1.94 -14.04
C THR A 22 11.86 -3.04 -14.78
N LEU A 23 10.72 -3.47 -14.23
CA LEU A 23 9.85 -4.47 -14.86
C LEU A 23 9.28 -3.97 -16.19
N SER A 24 8.91 -2.69 -16.28
CA SER A 24 8.49 -2.09 -17.56
C SER A 24 9.60 -2.17 -18.62
N GLY A 25 10.86 -1.93 -18.24
CA GLY A 25 12.01 -2.13 -19.13
C GLY A 25 12.16 -3.58 -19.59
N GLN A 26 11.94 -4.55 -18.69
CA GLN A 26 11.98 -5.98 -19.02
C GLN A 26 10.84 -6.38 -19.97
N ILE A 27 9.62 -5.87 -19.76
CA ILE A 27 8.48 -6.09 -20.66
C ILE A 27 8.80 -5.57 -22.07
N ASN A 28 9.35 -4.36 -22.18
CA ASN A 28 9.77 -3.81 -23.47
C ASN A 28 10.88 -4.65 -24.11
N GLY A 29 11.79 -5.22 -23.31
CA GLY A 29 12.79 -6.18 -23.76
C GLY A 29 12.16 -7.40 -24.42
N ILE A 30 11.11 -7.98 -23.82
CA ILE A 30 10.38 -9.12 -24.39
C ILE A 30 9.71 -8.76 -25.71
N VAL A 31 9.05 -7.59 -25.79
CA VAL A 31 8.43 -7.12 -27.05
C VAL A 31 9.47 -7.12 -28.18
N LYS A 32 10.64 -6.53 -27.91
CA LYS A 32 11.74 -6.51 -28.87
C LYS A 32 12.26 -7.92 -29.22
N MET A 33 12.34 -8.84 -28.26
CA MET A 33 12.74 -10.22 -28.53
C MET A 33 11.75 -10.94 -29.46
N LEU A 34 10.46 -10.67 -29.34
CA LEU A 34 9.44 -11.19 -30.24
C LEU A 34 9.57 -10.59 -31.64
N ASP A 35 9.75 -9.27 -31.74
CA ASP A 35 9.94 -8.58 -33.03
C ASP A 35 11.17 -9.08 -33.79
N GLU A 36 12.25 -9.40 -33.06
CA GLU A 36 13.51 -9.90 -33.62
C GLU A 36 13.51 -11.41 -33.87
N GLY A 37 12.43 -12.13 -33.54
CA GLY A 37 12.35 -13.59 -33.69
C GLY A 37 13.39 -14.35 -32.86
N LYS A 38 13.65 -13.91 -31.62
CA LYS A 38 14.60 -14.57 -30.71
C LYS A 38 14.15 -15.98 -30.33
N ASP A 39 15.12 -16.74 -29.82
CA ASP A 39 14.91 -18.10 -29.32
C ASP A 39 13.75 -18.17 -28.30
N PRO A 40 12.78 -19.09 -28.48
CA PRO A 40 11.63 -19.22 -27.58
C PRO A 40 11.98 -19.48 -26.11
N GLU A 41 13.06 -20.22 -25.83
CA GLU A 41 13.46 -20.51 -24.46
C GLU A 41 14.01 -19.25 -23.78
N GLN A 42 14.77 -18.41 -24.50
CA GLN A 42 15.19 -17.11 -23.98
C GLN A 42 14.00 -16.21 -23.64
N ILE A 43 12.97 -16.18 -24.50
CA ILE A 43 11.74 -15.41 -24.26
C ILE A 43 11.01 -15.94 -23.00
N ASN A 44 10.89 -17.25 -22.87
CA ASN A 44 10.28 -17.92 -21.72
C ASN A 44 11.01 -17.59 -20.40
N ILE A 45 12.35 -17.58 -20.40
CA ILE A 45 13.16 -17.19 -19.25
C ILE A 45 12.87 -15.74 -18.83
N GLN A 46 12.78 -14.81 -19.78
CA GLN A 46 12.46 -13.40 -19.47
C GLN A 46 11.05 -13.26 -18.88
N PHE A 47 10.05 -13.94 -19.45
CA PHE A 47 8.70 -13.93 -18.89
C PHE A 47 8.66 -14.42 -17.43
N ARG A 48 9.36 -15.53 -17.12
CA ARG A 48 9.46 -16.06 -15.75
C ARG A 48 10.13 -15.09 -14.80
N SER A 49 11.14 -14.34 -15.27
CA SER A 49 11.79 -13.29 -14.47
C SER A 49 10.81 -12.18 -14.11
N ILE A 50 10.00 -11.73 -15.07
CA ILE A 50 9.00 -10.68 -14.85
C ILE A 50 7.91 -11.15 -13.89
N ASP A 51 7.38 -12.36 -14.07
CA ASP A 51 6.35 -12.92 -13.17
C ASP A 51 6.81 -12.90 -11.71
N LYS A 52 8.00 -13.44 -11.43
CA LYS A 52 8.61 -13.40 -10.09
C LYS A 52 8.82 -11.96 -9.60
N GLY A 53 9.24 -11.07 -10.48
CA GLY A 53 9.45 -9.66 -10.15
C GLY A 53 8.16 -8.94 -9.76
N ILE A 54 7.05 -9.20 -10.48
CA ILE A 54 5.73 -8.64 -10.19
C ILE A 54 5.18 -9.22 -8.89
N GLN A 55 5.26 -10.53 -8.68
CA GLN A 55 4.84 -11.17 -7.42
C GLN A 55 5.57 -10.56 -6.22
N LYS A 56 6.89 -10.39 -6.33
CA LYS A 56 7.70 -9.75 -5.28
C LYS A 56 7.31 -8.28 -5.06
N ALA A 57 7.13 -7.51 -6.13
CA ALA A 57 6.71 -6.10 -6.02
C ALA A 57 5.33 -5.97 -5.35
N HIS A 58 4.40 -6.87 -5.66
CA HIS A 58 3.09 -6.91 -5.04
C HIS A 58 3.17 -7.25 -3.54
N TYR A 59 3.94 -8.28 -3.18
CA TYR A 59 4.17 -8.63 -1.78
C TYR A 59 4.74 -7.44 -0.97
N LEU A 60 5.78 -6.79 -1.49
CA LEU A 60 6.40 -5.62 -0.83
C LEU A 60 5.42 -4.44 -0.72
N LEU A 61 4.56 -4.23 -1.72
CA LEU A 61 3.52 -3.20 -1.64
C LEU A 61 2.56 -3.46 -0.47
N LEU A 62 2.12 -4.71 -0.29
CA LEU A 62 1.24 -5.05 0.82
C LEU A 62 2.00 -4.93 2.15
N ASP A 63 3.12 -5.61 2.29
CA ASP A 63 3.78 -5.75 3.59
C ASP A 63 4.63 -4.54 3.99
N GLU A 64 5.46 -4.01 3.10
CA GLU A 64 6.37 -2.93 3.47
C GLU A 64 5.76 -1.54 3.32
N VAL A 65 4.75 -1.39 2.46
CA VAL A 65 4.09 -0.08 2.23
C VAL A 65 2.77 -0.01 2.99
N TYR A 66 1.81 -0.90 2.71
CA TYR A 66 0.48 -0.78 3.30
C TYR A 66 0.46 -1.10 4.78
N ARG A 67 1.15 -2.15 5.24
CA ARG A 67 1.23 -2.47 6.68
C ARG A 67 1.86 -1.32 7.47
N LYS A 68 2.94 -0.71 6.97
CA LYS A 68 3.59 0.44 7.63
C LYS A 68 2.71 1.69 7.60
N ALA A 69 2.06 1.98 6.47
CA ALA A 69 1.13 3.10 6.37
C ALA A 69 -0.06 2.94 7.33
N LEU A 70 -0.57 1.71 7.49
CA LEU A 70 -1.61 1.38 8.45
C LEU A 70 -1.13 1.61 9.89
N ALA A 71 0.08 1.17 10.24
CA ALA A 71 0.67 1.41 11.56
C ALA A 71 0.73 2.91 11.88
N ILE A 72 1.23 3.71 10.95
CA ILE A 72 1.30 5.18 11.08
C ILE A 72 -0.11 5.76 11.28
N GLY A 73 -1.09 5.30 10.51
CA GLY A 73 -2.47 5.76 10.63
C GLY A 73 -3.11 5.41 11.98
N ILE A 74 -2.85 4.21 12.50
CA ILE A 74 -3.35 3.78 13.82
C ILE A 74 -2.76 4.67 14.91
N VAL A 75 -1.44 4.89 14.91
CA VAL A 75 -0.77 5.78 15.88
C VAL A 75 -1.38 7.19 15.84
N LYS A 76 -1.53 7.78 14.64
CA LYS A 76 -2.16 9.09 14.50
C LYS A 76 -3.59 9.15 15.00
N ALA A 77 -4.38 8.10 14.75
CA ALA A 77 -5.76 8.05 15.20
C ALA A 77 -5.84 7.95 16.74
N VAL A 78 -4.96 7.14 17.36
CA VAL A 78 -4.83 7.06 18.82
C VAL A 78 -4.46 8.42 19.40
N ASP A 79 -3.42 9.05 18.87
CA ASP A 79 -2.93 10.36 19.35
C ASP A 79 -3.97 11.48 19.19
N SER A 80 -4.83 11.38 18.17
CA SER A 80 -5.83 12.40 17.84
C SER A 80 -7.19 12.19 18.52
N CYS A 81 -7.43 11.05 19.16
CA CYS A 81 -8.71 10.75 19.80
C CYS A 81 -8.66 11.05 21.32
N PRO A 82 -9.39 12.05 21.83
CA PRO A 82 -9.41 12.40 23.26
C PRO A 82 -10.28 11.46 24.13
N GLY A 83 -10.65 10.26 23.64
CA GLY A 83 -11.49 9.29 24.36
C GLY A 83 -13.01 9.51 24.29
N ASN A 84 -13.49 10.51 23.54
CA ASN A 84 -14.91 10.74 23.18
C ASN A 84 -15.05 11.25 21.72
N CYS A 85 -14.24 10.69 20.83
CA CYS A 85 -14.20 10.91 19.39
C CYS A 85 -15.18 10.03 18.58
N GLY A 86 -15.88 9.08 19.20
CA GLY A 86 -16.89 8.23 18.56
C GLY A 86 -16.32 7.16 17.62
N ASN A 87 -15.03 6.83 17.78
CA ASN A 87 -14.33 5.77 17.04
C ASN A 87 -13.38 4.97 17.94
N GLU A 88 -13.51 5.07 19.27
CA GLU A 88 -12.64 4.50 20.30
C GLU A 88 -12.50 2.98 20.12
N ASP A 89 -13.63 2.28 20.12
CA ASP A 89 -13.68 0.82 20.00
C ASP A 89 -13.00 0.35 18.70
N LYS A 90 -13.17 1.11 17.62
CA LYS A 90 -12.61 0.76 16.32
C LYS A 90 -11.11 1.04 16.25
N ILE A 91 -10.64 2.12 16.89
CA ILE A 91 -9.20 2.42 17.00
C ILE A 91 -8.51 1.36 17.85
N GLU A 92 -9.11 0.99 18.99
CA GLU A 92 -8.54 -0.04 19.88
C GLU A 92 -8.52 -1.41 19.21
N TYR A 93 -9.61 -1.80 18.52
CA TYR A 93 -9.65 -3.03 17.73
C TYR A 93 -8.57 -3.05 16.64
N LEU A 94 -8.41 -1.97 15.87
CA LEU A 94 -7.38 -1.91 14.83
C LEU A 94 -5.97 -2.02 15.42
N LYS A 95 -5.73 -1.42 16.59
CA LYS A 95 -4.46 -1.48 17.30
C LYS A 95 -4.17 -2.89 17.82
N SER A 96 -5.14 -3.56 18.41
CA SER A 96 -4.97 -4.92 18.96
C SER A 96 -4.76 -5.95 17.85
N GLU A 97 -5.49 -5.83 16.74
CA GLU A 97 -5.43 -6.79 15.64
C GLU A 97 -4.25 -6.56 14.70
N PHE A 98 -3.65 -5.37 14.69
CA PHE A 98 -2.58 -5.01 13.76
C PHE A 98 -1.47 -6.07 13.60
N PRO A 99 -0.94 -6.70 14.67
CA PRO A 99 0.11 -7.71 14.55
C PRO A 99 -0.34 -8.98 13.81
N ASN A 100 -1.64 -9.28 13.84
CA ASN A 100 -2.23 -10.51 13.31
C ASN A 100 -2.86 -10.33 11.92
N LEU A 101 -2.85 -9.11 11.36
CA LEU A 101 -3.44 -8.84 10.06
C LEU A 101 -2.74 -9.59 8.93
N GLU A 102 -3.53 -10.28 8.12
CA GLU A 102 -3.07 -10.90 6.89
C GLU A 102 -2.92 -9.85 5.77
N LEU A 103 -2.12 -10.18 4.74
CA LEU A 103 -1.86 -9.28 3.61
C LEU A 103 -3.14 -8.92 2.84
N SER A 104 -4.08 -9.86 2.76
CA SER A 104 -5.41 -9.71 2.15
C SER A 104 -6.23 -8.61 2.81
N ASP A 105 -6.09 -8.42 4.12
CA ASP A 105 -6.88 -7.47 4.90
C ASP A 105 -6.34 -6.04 4.85
N LEU A 106 -5.05 -5.87 4.53
CA LEU A 106 -4.35 -4.59 4.64
C LEU A 106 -5.03 -3.47 3.85
N THR A 107 -5.52 -3.74 2.65
CA THR A 107 -6.17 -2.70 1.81
C THR A 107 -7.48 -2.21 2.42
N ASN A 108 -8.26 -3.09 3.03
CA ASN A 108 -9.52 -2.74 3.68
C ASN A 108 -9.25 -1.98 4.97
N ARG A 109 -8.33 -2.47 5.81
CA ARG A 109 -7.93 -1.83 7.07
C ARG A 109 -7.32 -0.44 6.84
N LEU A 110 -6.55 -0.28 5.77
CA LEU A 110 -6.01 1.02 5.38
C LEU A 110 -7.12 2.02 5.01
N LYS A 111 -8.17 1.61 4.30
CA LYS A 111 -9.32 2.49 4.02
C LYS A 111 -10.12 2.84 5.28
N GLU A 112 -10.23 1.90 6.21
CA GLU A 112 -10.91 2.12 7.48
C GLU A 112 -10.18 3.18 8.32
N ILE A 113 -8.86 3.05 8.49
CA ILE A 113 -8.11 4.02 9.30
C ILE A 113 -8.13 5.42 8.66
N GLN A 114 -8.07 5.51 7.33
CA GLN A 114 -8.20 6.78 6.60
C GLN A 114 -9.54 7.48 6.86
N THR A 115 -10.61 6.68 6.93
CA THR A 115 -11.95 7.19 7.23
C THR A 115 -12.01 7.73 8.66
N ILE A 116 -11.37 7.05 9.60
CA ILE A 116 -11.26 7.49 11.00
C ILE A 116 -10.44 8.78 11.09
N GLU A 117 -9.26 8.84 10.48
CA GLU A 117 -8.40 10.03 10.46
C GLU A 117 -9.16 11.26 9.92
N THR A 118 -9.90 11.11 8.82
CA THR A 118 -10.69 12.19 8.23
C THR A 118 -11.78 12.68 9.19
N ARG A 119 -12.46 11.76 9.89
CA ARG A 119 -13.48 12.11 10.89
C ARG A 119 -12.88 12.82 12.09
N LEU A 120 -11.74 12.35 12.59
CA LEU A 120 -11.01 12.95 13.71
C LEU A 120 -10.53 14.36 13.38
N LYS A 121 -9.99 14.58 12.18
CA LYS A 121 -9.61 15.91 11.69
C LYS A 121 -10.80 16.87 11.74
N ASN A 122 -11.93 16.48 11.17
CA ASN A 122 -13.16 17.29 11.18
C ASN A 122 -13.71 17.53 12.59
N TYR A 123 -13.57 16.56 13.50
CA TYR A 123 -14.00 16.68 14.90
C TYR A 123 -13.13 17.70 15.65
N ASN A 124 -11.80 17.61 15.49
CA ASN A 124 -10.85 18.50 16.13
C ASN A 124 -10.93 19.93 15.58
N GLU A 125 -11.16 20.11 14.28
CA GLU A 125 -11.40 21.43 13.65
C GLU A 125 -12.69 22.10 14.11
N LYS A 126 -13.70 21.35 14.57
CA LYS A 126 -14.96 21.90 15.09
C LYS A 126 -14.92 22.22 16.59
N LYS A 127 -13.91 21.72 17.30
CA LYS A 127 -13.69 21.97 18.73
C LYS A 127 -12.63 23.03 19.03
N GLY A 128 -11.79 23.37 18.05
CA GLY A 128 -10.89 24.53 18.06
C GLY A 128 -11.59 25.78 17.58
#